data_AF-A0A3M1Z990-F1
#
_entry.id   AF-A0A3M1Z990-F1
#
_cell.length_a   1.000
_cell.length_b   1.000
_cell.length_c   1.000
_cell.angle_alpha   90.00
_cell.angle_beta   90.00
_cell.angle_gamma   90.00
#
_symmetry.space_group_name_H-M   'P 1'
#
loop_
_entity.id
_entity.type
_entity.pdbx_description
1 polymer ?
#
loop_
_entity_poly.entity_id
_entity_poly.type
_entity_poly.pdbx_seq_one_letter_code
_entity_poly.pdbx_strand_id
1 'polypeptide(L)'
;PALGAWGLGWEVWLDGQEITQFTYFQQAGGIELEPVSVEITYGIERIVLALQGKDSAWDIDWLQGGLTYAEMMLQDEIDHCNYYFNIADIEGLNTVYQIYEQEHRRALEAGAIMPAYDYVLKLSHLFNVLDTRGAIGVTERAAFFRRMRDMSRNVAHAYVERRESLGYPLLNMKTQWGAPAIQEPPTSPDNPPTEAADALLEIGVEELPAADVDIAAEQLNSLASELFAEADLPYKSLQVMATPRRLVLAIKGVAPQQPDKEELVKGPPANRAFDADGKPTKAAEGFARSKGLSVDDLQVQEIGGGEYVTAKVHTTGRPSIEVLAEVLPQLIASIKFGKSMRWNESGIAFSRPIRWVIALLGDVVIPFSYAGIASGNITRGLRPYGSPEITIQNSDTYFSAMAEQGIYLSRKDRRDLILDQVEGLAEEVGGSVLHDEDLLAEVTNLVEAPTALRGRFDERFLSLPREVLITVMRKHQRYFAVQDNDGNLMPYFITVRNGDSQHLDKVIKGNEHVLTARFSDADFFYKEDIKKPLKEYLPRLATLTFQEKLGSMLDKNNRVAGAVAQLGELLGIN
;
A
#
# COMPACT_ATOMS: atom_id res chain seq x y z
N PRO A 1 -10.08 14.10 3.89
CA PRO A 1 -11.31 14.49 3.14
C PRO A 1 -11.55 16.01 3.02
N ALA A 2 -11.38 16.78 4.11
CA ALA A 2 -11.60 18.23 4.12
C ALA A 2 -10.62 19.01 3.24
N LEU A 3 -9.38 18.54 3.09
CA LEU A 3 -8.35 19.23 2.31
C LEU A 3 -8.30 18.84 0.83
N GLY A 4 -9.16 17.91 0.39
CA GLY A 4 -9.05 17.31 -0.95
C GLY A 4 -7.69 16.66 -1.21
N ALA A 5 -7.00 16.25 -0.13
CA ALA A 5 -5.70 15.61 -0.18
C ALA A 5 -5.82 14.10 0.05
N TRP A 6 -5.01 13.33 -0.67
CA TRP A 6 -4.83 11.91 -0.44
C TRP A 6 -3.44 11.45 -0.89
N GLY A 7 -2.97 10.39 -0.25
CA GLY A 7 -1.73 9.72 -0.56
C GLY A 7 -1.80 8.26 -0.13
N LEU A 8 -0.78 7.51 -0.51
CA LEU A 8 -0.55 6.16 0.01
C LEU A 8 0.65 6.18 0.95
N GLY A 9 0.71 5.22 1.84
CA GLY A 9 1.67 5.24 2.92
C GLY A 9 1.55 4.03 3.83
N TRP A 10 2.18 4.13 5.00
CA TRP A 10 2.17 3.08 6.00
C TRP A 10 2.39 3.67 7.40
N GLU A 11 1.92 2.91 8.38
CA GLU A 11 2.13 3.17 9.79
C GLU A 11 3.41 2.45 10.24
N VAL A 12 4.25 3.12 11.03
CA VAL A 12 5.41 2.50 11.68
C VAL A 12 5.02 2.16 13.10
N TRP A 13 5.06 0.87 13.41
CA TRP A 13 4.75 0.34 14.72
C TRP A 13 6.04 -0.05 15.46
N LEU A 14 6.18 0.43 16.70
CA LEU A 14 7.27 0.11 17.62
C LEU A 14 6.65 -0.46 18.90
N ASP A 15 7.04 -1.68 19.27
CA ASP A 15 6.58 -2.36 20.48
C ASP A 15 5.04 -2.35 20.65
N GLY A 16 4.29 -2.53 19.56
CA GLY A 16 2.82 -2.52 19.58
C GLY A 16 2.16 -1.15 19.53
N GLN A 17 2.94 -0.06 19.45
CA GLN A 17 2.43 1.31 19.31
C GLN A 17 2.75 1.89 17.93
N GLU A 18 1.76 2.47 17.26
CA GLU A 18 1.98 3.30 16.08
C GLU A 18 2.72 4.59 16.49
N ILE A 19 3.94 4.79 16.02
CA ILE A 19 4.79 5.94 16.38
C ILE A 19 5.01 6.93 15.23
N THR A 20 4.75 6.53 13.98
CA THR A 20 5.00 7.38 12.81
C THR A 20 4.06 7.01 11.67
N GLN A 21 3.59 8.01 10.93
CA GLN A 21 2.88 7.84 9.67
C GLN A 21 3.76 8.33 8.52
N PHE A 22 3.94 7.49 7.49
CA PHE A 22 4.46 7.91 6.20
C PHE A 22 3.30 8.14 5.24
N THR A 23 3.29 9.24 4.50
CA THR A 23 2.29 9.50 3.45
C THR A 23 2.94 10.15 2.23
N TYR A 24 2.84 9.51 1.06
CA TYR A 24 3.22 10.09 -0.22
C TYR A 24 1.99 10.71 -0.87
N PHE A 25 1.85 12.01 -0.74
CA PHE A 25 0.71 12.73 -1.29
C PHE A 25 0.72 12.68 -2.81
N GLN A 26 -0.35 12.12 -3.37
CA GLN A 26 -0.58 12.11 -4.82
C GLN A 26 -1.41 13.32 -5.24
N GLN A 27 -2.29 13.79 -4.35
CA GLN A 27 -3.09 14.99 -4.56
C GLN A 27 -3.17 15.84 -3.29
N ALA A 28 -3.29 17.15 -3.47
CA ALA A 28 -3.67 18.11 -2.43
C ALA A 28 -4.59 19.19 -3.02
N GLY A 29 -5.66 19.55 -2.31
CA GLY A 29 -6.64 20.51 -2.83
C GLY A 29 -7.30 20.06 -4.13
N GLY A 30 -7.36 18.75 -4.42
CA GLY A 30 -7.85 18.20 -5.69
C GLY A 30 -6.89 18.37 -6.89
N ILE A 31 -5.66 18.84 -6.65
CA ILE A 31 -4.62 19.02 -7.66
C ILE A 31 -3.64 17.84 -7.55
N GLU A 32 -3.28 17.24 -8.67
CA GLU A 32 -2.22 16.24 -8.74
C GLU A 32 -0.86 16.87 -8.46
N LEU A 33 -0.09 16.27 -7.55
CA LEU A 33 1.17 16.85 -7.10
C LEU A 33 2.32 16.51 -8.03
N GLU A 34 3.06 17.53 -8.43
CA GLU A 34 4.33 17.40 -9.13
C GLU A 34 5.31 18.46 -8.58
N PRO A 35 6.35 18.07 -7.83
CA PRO A 35 6.70 16.69 -7.44
C PRO A 35 5.76 16.11 -6.36
N VAL A 36 5.72 14.78 -6.26
CA VAL A 36 5.12 14.10 -5.10
C VAL A 36 5.89 14.47 -3.84
N SER A 37 5.15 14.80 -2.77
CA SER A 37 5.72 15.07 -1.45
C SER A 37 5.54 13.87 -0.54
N VAL A 38 6.56 13.58 0.27
CA VAL A 38 6.47 12.64 1.39
C VAL A 38 6.31 13.41 2.69
N GLU A 39 5.28 13.07 3.45
CA GLU A 39 5.05 13.52 4.81
C GLU A 39 5.46 12.41 5.77
N ILE A 40 6.25 12.77 6.79
CA ILE A 40 6.65 11.89 7.88
C ILE A 40 6.16 12.54 9.17
N THR A 41 5.15 11.94 9.78
CA THR A 41 4.47 12.50 10.96
C THR A 41 4.79 11.65 12.16
N TYR A 42 5.55 12.20 13.11
CA TYR A 42 5.97 11.52 14.33
C TYR A 42 4.94 11.73 15.46
N GLY A 43 4.53 10.64 16.11
CA GLY A 43 3.83 10.68 17.39
C GLY A 43 4.84 10.86 18.52
N ILE A 44 5.23 12.11 18.79
CA ILE A 44 6.33 12.44 19.70
C ILE A 44 6.12 11.82 21.09
N GLU A 45 4.93 11.96 21.66
CA GLU A 45 4.61 11.44 22.99
C GLU A 45 4.77 9.91 23.04
N ARG A 46 4.29 9.19 22.02
CA ARG A 46 4.42 7.72 21.93
C ARG A 46 5.88 7.28 21.81
N ILE A 47 6.68 8.01 21.04
CA ILE A 47 8.13 7.76 20.93
C ILE A 47 8.80 7.97 22.30
N VAL A 48 8.47 9.07 22.99
CA VAL A 48 9.04 9.39 24.29
C VAL A 48 8.61 8.37 25.36
N LEU A 49 7.37 7.88 25.34
CA LEU A 49 6.91 6.79 26.21
C LEU A 49 7.80 5.56 26.07
N ALA A 50 8.06 5.12 24.84
CA ALA A 50 8.93 3.98 24.57
C ALA A 50 10.37 4.23 25.06
N LEU A 51 10.91 5.43 24.80
CA LEU A 51 12.27 5.80 25.22
C LEU A 51 12.44 5.91 26.74
N GLN A 52 11.42 6.39 27.45
CA GLN A 52 11.46 6.55 28.91
C GLN A 52 10.90 5.33 29.66
N GLY A 53 10.35 4.34 28.96
CA GLY A 53 9.73 3.15 29.55
C GLY A 53 8.49 3.47 30.41
N LYS A 54 7.73 4.49 30.04
CA LYS A 54 6.54 4.97 30.77
C LYS A 54 5.27 4.39 30.16
N ASP A 55 4.25 4.18 31.00
CA ASP A 55 2.96 3.60 30.60
C ASP A 55 1.85 4.65 30.48
N SER A 56 2.16 5.94 30.62
CA SER A 56 1.20 7.04 30.53
C SER A 56 1.90 8.30 30.06
N ALA A 57 1.28 9.03 29.13
CA ALA A 57 1.81 10.29 28.62
C ALA A 57 2.02 11.30 29.75
N TRP A 58 1.21 11.22 30.80
CA TRP A 58 1.27 12.10 31.97
C TRP A 58 2.51 11.87 32.84
N ASP A 59 3.08 10.66 32.78
CA ASP A 59 4.28 10.27 33.53
C ASP A 59 5.58 10.57 32.77
N ILE A 60 5.50 11.14 31.57
CA ILE A 60 6.65 11.55 30.78
C ILE A 60 7.44 12.60 31.56
N ASP A 61 8.74 12.38 31.71
CA ASP A 61 9.69 13.36 32.22
C ASP A 61 9.92 14.41 31.11
N TRP A 62 9.26 15.56 31.21
CA TRP A 62 9.28 16.62 30.19
C TRP A 62 10.61 17.37 30.18
N LEU A 63 11.12 17.71 31.36
CA LEU A 63 12.43 18.35 31.52
C LEU A 63 13.27 17.57 32.54
N GLN A 64 14.55 17.39 32.23
CA GLN A 64 15.53 16.92 33.21
C GLN A 64 15.52 17.84 34.43
N GLY A 65 15.26 17.28 35.61
CA GLY A 65 15.10 18.05 36.86
C GLY A 65 13.76 17.83 37.57
N GLY A 66 12.87 17.00 37.02
CA GLY A 66 11.68 16.49 37.73
C GLY A 66 10.34 17.09 37.31
N LEU A 67 10.30 17.87 36.22
CA LEU A 67 9.05 18.39 35.66
C LEU A 67 8.42 17.35 34.73
N THR A 68 7.22 16.93 35.06
CA THR A 68 6.43 15.94 34.31
C THR A 68 5.57 16.60 33.23
N TYR A 69 5.14 15.81 32.25
CA TYR A 69 4.19 16.25 31.24
C TYR A 69 2.82 16.59 31.84
N ALA A 70 2.41 15.87 32.89
CA ALA A 70 1.20 16.18 33.65
C ALA A 70 1.22 17.60 34.22
N GLU A 71 2.31 17.99 34.88
CA GLU A 71 2.46 19.32 35.46
C GLU A 71 2.45 20.44 34.40
N MET A 72 2.81 20.11 33.16
CA MET A 72 2.83 21.05 32.04
C MET A 72 1.48 21.17 31.33
N MET A 73 0.79 20.05 31.06
CA MET A 73 -0.29 19.99 30.06
C MET A 73 -1.61 19.41 30.58
N LEU A 74 -1.64 18.72 31.73
CA LEU A 74 -2.84 17.99 32.15
C LEU A 74 -4.03 18.93 32.42
N GLN A 75 -3.80 20.06 33.07
CA GLN A 75 -4.87 21.01 33.35
C GLN A 75 -5.44 21.62 32.07
N ASP A 76 -4.58 21.94 31.10
CA ASP A 76 -4.99 22.47 29.80
C ASP A 76 -5.82 21.44 29.01
N GLU A 77 -5.46 20.16 29.07
CA GLU A 77 -6.23 19.08 28.44
C GLU A 77 -7.62 18.92 29.09
N ILE A 78 -7.69 19.00 30.42
CA ILE A 78 -8.95 18.96 31.18
C ILE A 78 -9.85 20.13 30.79
N ASP A 79 -9.29 21.34 30.73
CA ASP A 79 -10.03 22.57 30.41
C ASP A 79 -10.54 22.54 28.96
N HIS A 80 -9.71 22.11 28.00
CA HIS A 80 -10.13 21.91 26.61
C HIS A 80 -11.24 20.86 26.48
N CYS A 81 -11.09 19.70 27.13
CA CYS A 81 -12.12 18.67 27.12
C CYS A 81 -13.44 19.21 27.69
N ASN A 82 -13.41 19.86 28.86
CA ASN A 82 -14.61 20.43 29.46
C ASN A 82 -15.25 21.48 28.55
N TYR A 83 -14.46 22.34 27.92
CA TYR A 83 -14.97 23.33 26.99
C TYR A 83 -15.63 22.68 25.77
N TYR A 84 -14.92 21.78 25.08
CA TYR A 84 -15.39 21.16 23.85
C TYR A 84 -16.56 20.19 24.04
N PHE A 85 -16.66 19.51 25.19
CA PHE A 85 -17.75 18.59 25.45
C PHE A 85 -18.95 19.26 26.12
N ASN A 86 -18.75 20.26 26.98
CA ASN A 86 -19.81 20.75 27.86
C ASN A 86 -20.16 22.23 27.70
N ILE A 87 -19.16 23.11 27.50
CA ILE A 87 -19.38 24.56 27.62
C ILE A 87 -19.63 25.24 26.27
N ALA A 88 -18.96 24.80 25.20
CA ALA A 88 -18.96 25.50 23.92
C ALA A 88 -20.38 25.79 23.41
N ASP A 89 -20.65 27.08 23.12
CA ASP A 89 -21.94 27.58 22.65
C ASP A 89 -22.16 27.24 21.18
N ILE A 90 -23.07 26.30 20.94
CA ILE A 90 -23.38 25.79 19.60
C ILE A 90 -23.95 26.89 18.70
N GLU A 91 -24.82 27.76 19.20
CA GLU A 91 -25.48 28.79 18.39
C GLU A 91 -24.49 29.91 18.02
N GLY A 92 -23.73 30.38 19.00
CA GLY A 92 -22.66 31.35 18.80
C GLY A 92 -21.61 30.84 17.82
N LEU A 93 -21.12 29.60 17.98
CA LEU A 93 -20.11 29.04 17.10
C LEU A 93 -20.61 28.82 15.66
N ASN A 94 -21.89 28.47 15.48
CA ASN A 94 -22.50 28.41 14.14
C ASN A 94 -22.56 29.80 13.49
N THR A 95 -22.85 30.85 14.27
CA THR A 95 -22.82 32.24 13.77
C THR A 95 -21.41 32.64 13.34
N VAL A 96 -20.41 32.35 14.17
CA VAL A 96 -18.99 32.60 13.84
C VAL A 96 -18.56 31.81 12.61
N TYR A 97 -19.00 30.55 12.47
CA TYR A 97 -18.73 29.74 11.29
C TYR A 97 -19.22 30.43 10.02
N GLN A 98 -20.45 30.94 10.00
CA GLN A 98 -20.99 31.65 8.84
C GLN A 98 -20.21 32.93 8.53
N ILE A 99 -19.79 33.68 9.56
CA ILE A 99 -18.97 34.89 9.39
C ILE A 99 -17.61 34.54 8.78
N TYR A 100 -16.91 33.53 9.30
CA TYR A 100 -15.62 33.09 8.80
C TYR A 100 -15.71 32.53 7.38
N GLU A 101 -16.80 31.85 7.02
CA GLU A 101 -17.05 31.40 5.66
C GLU A 101 -17.20 32.60 4.69
N GLN A 102 -17.89 33.66 5.11
CA GLN A 102 -17.98 34.89 4.31
C GLN A 102 -16.63 35.61 4.18
N GLU A 103 -15.84 35.68 5.25
CA GLU A 103 -14.49 36.27 5.22
C GLU A 103 -13.53 35.49 4.30
N HIS A 104 -13.60 34.15 4.32
CA HIS A 104 -12.87 33.33 3.34
C HIS A 104 -13.20 33.76 1.90
N ARG A 105 -14.49 33.89 1.57
CA ARG A 105 -14.93 34.29 0.22
C ARG A 105 -14.43 35.68 -0.13
N ARG A 106 -14.60 36.66 0.77
CA ARG A 106 -14.09 38.03 0.59
C ARG A 106 -12.59 38.06 0.33
N ALA A 107 -11.80 37.34 1.14
CA ALA A 107 -10.35 37.28 1.01
C ALA A 107 -9.93 36.64 -0.33
N LEU A 108 -10.58 35.54 -0.71
CA LEU A 108 -10.30 34.85 -1.97
C LEU A 108 -10.64 35.72 -3.19
N GLU A 109 -11.80 36.37 -3.20
CA GLU A 109 -12.24 37.30 -4.26
C GLU A 109 -11.27 38.50 -4.41
N ALA A 110 -10.69 38.96 -3.30
CA ALA A 110 -9.67 40.01 -3.28
C ALA A 110 -8.26 39.51 -3.68
N GLY A 111 -8.09 38.21 -3.96
CA GLY A 111 -6.78 37.62 -4.28
C GLY A 111 -5.84 37.46 -3.09
N ALA A 112 -6.35 37.61 -1.86
CA ALA A 112 -5.61 37.41 -0.60
C ALA A 112 -5.62 35.92 -0.20
N ILE A 113 -4.87 35.12 -0.94
CA ILE A 113 -4.91 33.64 -0.90
C ILE A 113 -4.56 33.06 0.49
N MET A 114 -3.48 33.51 1.12
CA MET A 114 -3.08 32.99 2.44
C MET A 114 -4.09 33.36 3.54
N PRO A 115 -4.57 34.61 3.64
CA PRO A 115 -5.69 34.94 4.52
C PRO A 115 -6.95 34.09 4.26
N ALA A 116 -7.29 33.83 3.00
CA ALA A 116 -8.40 32.94 2.67
C ALA A 116 -8.19 31.52 3.21
N TYR A 117 -6.95 31.01 3.18
CA TYR A 117 -6.58 29.72 3.77
C TYR A 117 -6.67 29.71 5.30
N ASP A 118 -6.26 30.78 5.97
CA ASP A 118 -6.38 30.89 7.43
C ASP A 118 -7.83 30.73 7.89
N TYR A 119 -8.79 31.25 7.12
CA TYR A 119 -10.21 31.04 7.40
C TYR A 119 -10.65 29.59 7.19
N VAL A 120 -10.06 28.85 6.23
CA VAL A 120 -10.28 27.40 6.11
C VAL A 120 -9.84 26.67 7.38
N LEU A 121 -8.66 27.02 7.93
CA LEU A 121 -8.16 26.43 9.17
C LEU A 121 -9.08 26.74 10.36
N LYS A 122 -9.50 28.00 10.50
CA LYS A 122 -10.45 28.42 11.55
C LYS A 122 -11.78 27.66 11.44
N LEU A 123 -12.32 27.53 10.23
CA LEU A 123 -13.56 26.80 9.99
C LEU A 123 -13.42 25.30 10.28
N SER A 124 -12.27 24.70 9.94
CA SER A 124 -11.98 23.31 10.29
C SER A 124 -11.95 23.11 11.80
N HIS A 125 -11.34 24.02 12.55
CA HIS A 125 -11.33 23.96 14.01
C HIS A 125 -12.75 24.13 14.58
N LEU A 126 -13.50 25.14 14.15
CA LEU A 126 -14.89 25.35 14.59
C LEU A 126 -15.78 24.15 14.29
N PHE A 127 -15.62 23.53 13.12
CA PHE A 127 -16.30 22.29 12.77
C PHE A 127 -15.99 21.18 13.79
N ASN A 128 -14.71 20.98 14.15
CA ASN A 128 -14.33 19.96 15.15
C ASN A 128 -14.99 20.24 16.51
N VAL A 129 -15.03 21.51 16.95
CA VAL A 129 -15.70 21.87 18.21
C VAL A 129 -17.21 21.55 18.15
N LEU A 130 -17.87 21.91 17.05
CA LEU A 130 -19.29 21.63 16.85
C LEU A 130 -19.60 20.12 16.77
N ASP A 131 -18.72 19.35 16.11
CA ASP A 131 -18.85 17.89 16.00
C ASP A 131 -18.67 17.23 17.38
N THR A 132 -17.67 17.66 18.17
CA THR A 132 -17.44 17.20 19.55
C THR A 132 -18.60 17.52 20.48
N ARG A 133 -19.25 18.68 20.32
CA ARG A 133 -20.49 19.01 21.06
C ARG A 133 -21.69 18.15 20.66
N GLY A 134 -21.56 17.28 19.65
CA GLY A 134 -22.63 16.45 19.13
C GLY A 134 -23.70 17.24 18.36
N ALA A 135 -23.35 18.45 17.89
CA ALA A 135 -24.28 19.35 17.23
C ALA A 135 -24.45 19.06 15.72
N ILE A 136 -23.63 18.17 15.15
CA ILE A 136 -23.59 17.88 13.72
C ILE A 136 -24.09 16.45 13.46
N GLY A 137 -25.18 16.32 12.71
CA GLY A 137 -25.67 15.03 12.24
C GLY A 137 -24.79 14.41 11.13
N VAL A 138 -24.94 13.11 10.86
CA VAL A 138 -24.13 12.39 9.86
C VAL A 138 -24.21 13.02 8.46
N THR A 139 -25.41 13.48 8.05
CA THR A 139 -25.65 14.10 6.75
C THR A 139 -25.08 15.52 6.69
N GLU A 140 -25.22 16.29 7.77
CA GLU A 140 -24.64 17.62 7.93
C GLU A 140 -23.11 17.56 7.91
N ARG A 141 -22.52 16.57 8.59
CA ARG A 141 -21.08 16.31 8.60
C ARG A 141 -20.53 16.18 7.18
N ALA A 142 -21.22 15.43 6.31
CA ALA A 142 -20.84 15.31 4.90
C ALA A 142 -20.91 16.65 4.15
N ALA A 143 -21.89 17.51 4.46
CA ALA A 143 -22.02 18.85 3.87
C ALA A 143 -20.92 19.81 4.36
N PHE A 144 -20.55 19.78 5.64
CA PHE A 144 -19.39 20.51 6.18
C PHE A 144 -18.10 20.09 5.48
N PHE A 145 -17.86 18.78 5.35
CA PHE A 145 -16.67 18.27 4.64
C PHE A 145 -16.64 18.68 3.17
N ARG A 146 -17.80 18.69 2.48
CA ARG A 146 -17.87 19.16 1.09
C ARG A 146 -17.50 20.63 0.98
N ARG A 147 -18.10 21.49 1.81
CA ARG A 147 -17.80 22.93 1.85
C ARG A 147 -16.32 23.21 2.10
N MET A 148 -15.74 22.62 3.15
CA MET A 148 -14.31 22.79 3.46
C MET A 148 -13.40 22.28 2.35
N ARG A 149 -13.80 21.19 1.67
CA ARG A 149 -13.08 20.67 0.49
C ARG A 149 -13.11 21.63 -0.68
N ASP A 150 -14.28 22.20 -0.99
CA ASP A 150 -14.42 23.16 -2.08
C ASP A 150 -13.60 24.42 -1.78
N MET A 151 -13.63 24.91 -0.54
CA MET A 151 -12.81 26.04 -0.10
C MET A 151 -11.32 25.75 -0.21
N SER A 152 -10.85 24.60 0.31
CA SER A 152 -9.45 24.17 0.23
C SER A 152 -8.98 24.04 -1.22
N ARG A 153 -9.83 23.48 -2.09
CA ARG A 153 -9.58 23.38 -3.54
C ARG A 153 -9.42 24.76 -4.16
N ASN A 154 -10.35 25.68 -3.90
CA ASN A 154 -10.29 27.02 -4.48
C ASN A 154 -9.03 27.78 -4.05
N VAL A 155 -8.63 27.67 -2.77
CA VAL A 155 -7.34 28.21 -2.30
C VAL A 155 -6.17 27.57 -3.05
N ALA A 156 -6.15 26.23 -3.16
CA ALA A 156 -5.06 25.52 -3.81
C ALA A 156 -4.89 25.94 -5.28
N HIS A 157 -5.99 26.04 -6.04
CA HIS A 157 -5.95 26.51 -7.42
C HIS A 157 -5.45 27.96 -7.52
N ALA A 158 -6.00 28.87 -6.72
CA ALA A 158 -5.55 30.26 -6.70
C ALA A 158 -4.07 30.38 -6.30
N TYR A 159 -3.60 29.54 -5.38
CA TYR A 159 -2.20 29.46 -5.00
C TYR A 159 -1.34 29.00 -6.17
N VAL A 160 -1.69 27.91 -6.85
CA VAL A 160 -0.94 27.40 -8.02
C VAL A 160 -0.89 28.44 -9.14
N GLU A 161 -2.01 29.07 -9.49
CA GLU A 161 -2.05 30.16 -10.48
C GLU A 161 -1.13 31.33 -10.08
N ARG A 162 -1.11 31.70 -8.80
CA ARG A 162 -0.18 32.70 -8.29
C ARG A 162 1.27 32.24 -8.45
N ARG A 163 1.59 30.99 -8.13
CA ARG A 163 2.95 30.43 -8.29
C ARG A 163 3.37 30.42 -9.75
N GLU A 164 2.48 30.08 -10.67
CA GLU A 164 2.70 30.14 -12.11
C GLU A 164 3.01 31.57 -12.58
N SER A 165 2.21 32.56 -12.14
CA SER A 165 2.43 33.97 -12.49
C SER A 165 3.78 34.52 -12.00
N LEU A 166 4.34 33.91 -10.96
CA LEU A 166 5.65 34.23 -10.40
C LEU A 166 6.79 33.40 -11.03
N GLY A 167 6.49 32.52 -11.99
CA GLY A 167 7.46 31.64 -12.64
C GLY A 167 7.96 30.50 -11.76
N TYR A 168 7.13 30.00 -10.84
CA TYR A 168 7.45 28.90 -9.91
C TYR A 168 8.84 29.02 -9.22
N PRO A 169 9.11 30.10 -8.46
CA PRO A 169 10.47 30.38 -8.00
C PRO A 169 11.09 29.32 -7.07
N LEU A 170 10.27 28.46 -6.45
CA LEU A 170 10.74 27.33 -5.64
C LEU A 170 11.29 26.17 -6.50
N LEU A 171 10.82 25.98 -7.74
CA LEU A 171 11.34 24.95 -8.63
C LEU A 171 12.79 25.23 -9.04
N ASN A 172 13.22 26.50 -9.01
CA ASN A 172 14.61 26.89 -9.25
C ASN A 172 15.58 26.33 -8.19
N MET A 173 15.07 25.92 -7.02
CA MET A 173 15.89 25.33 -5.94
C MET A 173 16.11 23.83 -6.12
N LYS A 174 15.50 23.19 -7.13
CA LYS A 174 15.66 21.76 -7.40
C LYS A 174 17.13 21.34 -7.52
N THR A 175 17.98 22.19 -8.11
CA THR A 175 19.43 21.95 -8.21
C THR A 175 20.17 22.04 -6.87
N GLN A 176 19.62 22.74 -5.87
CA GLN A 176 20.20 22.87 -4.54
C GLN A 176 19.71 21.78 -3.58
N TRP A 177 18.43 21.43 -3.63
CA TRP A 177 17.84 20.39 -2.80
C TRP A 177 18.25 18.98 -3.23
N GLY A 178 18.70 18.86 -4.48
CA GLY A 178 18.99 17.57 -5.10
C GLY A 178 17.71 16.84 -5.50
N ALA A 179 17.86 15.91 -6.43
CA ALA A 179 16.87 14.90 -6.73
C ALA A 179 17.52 13.54 -6.49
N PRO A 180 16.78 12.53 -5.99
CA PRO A 180 17.26 11.15 -6.04
C PRO A 180 17.65 10.84 -7.48
N ALA A 181 18.91 10.46 -7.70
CA ALA A 181 19.41 10.18 -9.03
C ALA A 181 18.62 9.02 -9.65
N ILE A 182 18.14 9.22 -10.88
CA ILE A 182 17.69 8.11 -11.73
C ILE A 182 18.94 7.31 -12.06
N GLN A 183 18.98 6.06 -11.60
CA GLN A 183 20.12 5.19 -11.86
C GLN A 183 20.05 4.69 -13.31
N GLU A 184 21.15 4.83 -14.04
CA GLU A 184 21.29 4.26 -15.38
C GLU A 184 21.46 2.73 -15.30
N PRO A 185 21.01 1.98 -16.31
CA PRO A 185 21.28 0.55 -16.39
C PRO A 185 22.78 0.26 -16.25
N PRO A 186 23.17 -0.84 -15.59
CA PRO A 186 24.57 -1.24 -15.61
C PRO A 186 24.99 -1.62 -17.03
N THR A 187 26.28 -1.61 -17.31
CA THR A 187 26.80 -2.06 -18.60
C THR A 187 26.50 -3.54 -18.82
N SER A 188 26.21 -3.94 -20.06
CA SER A 188 26.08 -5.34 -20.41
C SER A 188 27.33 -6.14 -20.03
N PRO A 189 27.18 -7.37 -19.53
CA PRO A 189 28.32 -8.19 -19.14
C PRO A 189 29.15 -8.56 -20.38
N ASP A 190 30.48 -8.54 -20.23
CA ASP A 190 31.40 -8.91 -21.31
C ASP A 190 31.26 -10.39 -21.71
N ASN A 191 30.92 -11.25 -20.75
CA ASN A 191 30.80 -12.70 -20.93
C ASN A 191 29.43 -13.18 -20.45
N PRO A 192 28.37 -13.11 -21.28
CA PRO A 192 27.08 -13.69 -20.93
C PRO A 192 27.16 -15.23 -20.91
N PRO A 193 26.27 -15.91 -20.17
CA PRO A 193 26.23 -17.37 -20.12
C PRO A 193 26.04 -17.99 -21.50
N THR A 194 26.89 -18.95 -21.85
CA THR A 194 26.83 -19.71 -23.13
C THR A 194 26.12 -21.05 -22.99
N GLU A 195 25.78 -21.44 -21.76
CA GLU A 195 24.99 -22.62 -21.43
C GLU A 195 23.74 -22.21 -20.66
N ALA A 196 22.81 -23.14 -20.45
CA ALA A 196 21.60 -22.85 -19.70
C ALA A 196 21.93 -22.48 -18.25
N ALA A 197 21.36 -21.38 -17.77
CA ALA A 197 21.64 -20.80 -16.45
C ALA A 197 20.35 -20.44 -15.72
N ASP A 198 20.40 -20.36 -14.40
CA ASP A 198 19.26 -19.94 -13.60
C ASP A 198 19.14 -18.42 -13.60
N ALA A 199 17.92 -17.90 -13.70
CA ALA A 199 17.65 -16.48 -13.55
C ALA A 199 16.95 -16.16 -12.22
N LEU A 200 17.24 -14.98 -11.67
CA LEU A 200 16.64 -14.46 -10.46
C LEU A 200 16.25 -13.00 -10.67
N LEU A 201 14.99 -12.67 -10.40
CA LEU A 201 14.51 -11.31 -10.26
C LEU A 201 14.00 -11.13 -8.82
N GLU A 202 14.49 -10.11 -8.11
CA GLU A 202 13.89 -9.61 -6.87
C GLU A 202 13.48 -8.16 -7.07
N ILE A 203 12.21 -7.84 -6.81
CA ILE A 203 11.70 -6.47 -6.73
C ILE A 203 11.58 -6.12 -5.25
N GLY A 204 12.51 -5.29 -4.78
CA GLY A 204 12.55 -4.81 -3.42
C GLY A 204 11.72 -3.56 -3.22
N VAL A 205 10.76 -3.60 -2.29
CA VAL A 205 9.79 -2.53 -2.07
C VAL A 205 9.70 -2.10 -0.60
N GLU A 206 9.17 -0.91 -0.36
CA GLU A 206 8.59 -0.60 0.95
C GLU A 206 7.39 -1.53 1.25
N GLU A 207 7.00 -1.64 2.51
CA GLU A 207 6.00 -2.62 2.98
C GLU A 207 4.67 -2.51 2.22
N LEU A 208 4.41 -3.54 1.41
CA LEU A 208 3.17 -3.75 0.68
C LEU A 208 2.03 -4.03 1.66
N PRO A 209 0.81 -3.55 1.38
CA PRO A 209 -0.39 -4.06 2.03
C PRO A 209 -0.49 -5.58 1.88
N ALA A 210 -1.00 -6.27 2.90
CA ALA A 210 -1.09 -7.72 2.91
C ALA A 210 -1.82 -8.31 1.67
N ALA A 211 -2.88 -7.65 1.22
CA ALA A 211 -3.61 -8.04 0.00
C ALA A 211 -2.81 -7.80 -1.29
N ASP A 212 -2.00 -6.73 -1.34
CA ASP A 212 -1.19 -6.41 -2.52
C ASP A 212 -0.04 -7.41 -2.71
N VAL A 213 0.43 -8.06 -1.63
CA VAL A 213 1.42 -9.16 -1.71
C VAL A 213 0.86 -10.33 -2.52
N ASP A 214 -0.36 -10.78 -2.20
CA ASP A 214 -1.01 -11.89 -2.91
C ASP A 214 -1.33 -11.51 -4.36
N ILE A 215 -1.90 -10.31 -4.58
CA ILE A 215 -2.20 -9.76 -5.91
C ILE A 215 -0.95 -9.70 -6.80
N ALA A 216 0.19 -9.28 -6.24
CA ALA A 216 1.43 -9.19 -6.99
C ALA A 216 2.04 -10.56 -7.29
N ALA A 217 2.00 -11.49 -6.33
CA ALA A 217 2.53 -12.84 -6.51
C ALA A 217 1.77 -13.61 -7.60
N GLU A 218 0.43 -13.54 -7.59
CA GLU A 218 -0.41 -14.18 -8.60
C GLU A 218 -0.15 -13.62 -10.01
N GLN A 219 -0.12 -12.29 -10.14
CA GLN A 219 0.17 -11.62 -11.41
C GLN A 219 1.59 -11.92 -11.90
N LEU A 220 2.59 -11.89 -11.01
CA LEU A 220 3.97 -12.17 -11.40
C LEU A 220 4.10 -13.58 -11.97
N ASN A 221 3.39 -14.55 -11.40
CA ASN A 221 3.41 -15.93 -11.88
C ASN A 221 2.76 -16.07 -13.29
N SER A 222 1.61 -15.46 -13.51
CA SER A 222 0.93 -15.51 -14.82
C SER A 222 1.70 -14.72 -15.89
N LEU A 223 2.04 -13.46 -15.60
CA LEU A 223 2.69 -12.55 -16.54
C LEU A 223 4.09 -13.03 -16.93
N ALA A 224 4.85 -13.59 -15.98
CA ALA A 224 6.18 -14.09 -16.32
C ALA A 224 6.11 -15.28 -17.28
N SER A 225 5.15 -16.19 -17.08
CA SER A 225 4.95 -17.33 -18.00
C SER A 225 4.55 -16.87 -19.41
N GLU A 226 3.66 -15.88 -19.50
CA GLU A 226 3.22 -15.29 -20.77
C GLU A 226 4.38 -14.59 -21.50
N LEU A 227 5.11 -13.71 -20.81
CA LEU A 227 6.20 -12.94 -21.43
C LEU A 227 7.38 -13.81 -21.88
N PHE A 228 7.71 -14.88 -21.15
CA PHE A 228 8.75 -15.81 -21.59
C PHE A 228 8.31 -16.62 -22.82
N ALA A 229 7.03 -16.97 -22.91
CA ALA A 229 6.47 -17.64 -24.08
C ALA A 229 6.45 -16.71 -25.30
N GLU A 230 6.05 -15.45 -25.14
CA GLU A 230 6.08 -14.43 -26.19
C GLU A 230 7.51 -14.13 -26.67
N ALA A 231 8.45 -14.09 -25.73
CA ALA A 231 9.87 -13.95 -26.01
C ALA A 231 10.51 -15.21 -26.60
N ASP A 232 9.78 -16.33 -26.69
CA ASP A 232 10.28 -17.61 -27.19
C ASP A 232 11.63 -18.00 -26.55
N LEU A 233 11.74 -17.78 -25.23
CA LEU A 233 12.94 -18.03 -24.46
C LEU A 233 12.75 -19.28 -23.60
N PRO A 234 13.37 -20.43 -23.97
CA PRO A 234 13.16 -21.68 -23.24
C PRO A 234 13.70 -21.64 -21.80
N TYR A 235 12.96 -22.27 -20.88
CA TYR A 235 13.35 -22.47 -19.49
C TYR A 235 12.76 -23.80 -18.96
N LYS A 236 13.26 -24.30 -17.81
CA LYS A 236 12.79 -25.58 -17.24
C LYS A 236 11.61 -25.40 -16.28
N SER A 237 11.71 -24.45 -15.37
CA SER A 237 10.66 -24.16 -14.40
C SER A 237 10.76 -22.73 -13.88
N LEU A 238 9.66 -22.25 -13.32
CA LEU A 238 9.52 -20.91 -12.78
C LEU A 238 8.83 -21.00 -11.41
N GLN A 239 9.32 -20.23 -10.45
CA GLN A 239 8.77 -20.15 -9.11
C GLN A 239 8.66 -18.70 -8.67
N VAL A 240 7.48 -18.32 -8.19
CA VAL A 240 7.23 -17.02 -7.57
C VAL A 240 7.13 -17.17 -6.05
N MET A 241 7.78 -16.25 -5.34
CA MET A 241 7.70 -16.10 -3.90
C MET A 241 7.50 -14.63 -3.56
N ALA A 242 6.82 -14.35 -2.45
CA ALA A 242 6.53 -12.97 -2.07
C ALA A 242 6.52 -12.78 -0.55
N THR A 243 6.97 -11.61 -0.15
CA THR A 243 6.93 -11.11 1.22
C THR A 243 6.41 -9.66 1.19
N PRO A 244 6.08 -9.03 2.33
CA PRO A 244 5.69 -7.62 2.36
C PRO A 244 6.69 -6.68 1.69
N ARG A 245 7.96 -7.04 1.56
CA ARG A 245 9.02 -6.18 1.02
C ARG A 245 9.67 -6.70 -0.25
N ARG A 246 9.25 -7.88 -0.75
CA ARG A 246 9.93 -8.59 -1.84
C ARG A 246 8.93 -9.30 -2.72
N LEU A 247 9.10 -9.14 -4.02
CA LEU A 247 8.52 -10.01 -5.03
C LEU A 247 9.67 -10.72 -5.74
N VAL A 248 9.70 -12.05 -5.67
CA VAL A 248 10.82 -12.87 -6.14
C VAL A 248 10.33 -13.79 -7.23
N LEU A 249 11.05 -13.80 -8.35
CA LEU A 249 10.88 -14.70 -9.46
C LEU A 249 12.19 -15.46 -9.67
N ALA A 250 12.15 -16.76 -9.46
CA ALA A 250 13.27 -17.66 -9.71
C ALA A 250 12.95 -18.59 -10.87
N ILE A 251 13.84 -18.63 -11.85
CA ILE A 251 13.64 -19.39 -13.09
C ILE A 251 14.82 -20.33 -13.26
N LYS A 252 14.55 -21.62 -13.41
CA LYS A 252 15.59 -22.65 -13.54
C LYS A 252 15.87 -22.96 -15.01
N GLY A 253 17.16 -23.03 -15.35
CA GLY A 253 17.65 -23.49 -16.66
C GLY A 253 17.15 -22.69 -17.86
N VAL A 254 17.24 -21.36 -17.80
CA VAL A 254 17.00 -20.46 -18.94
C VAL A 254 18.05 -20.72 -20.01
N ALA A 255 17.63 -20.90 -21.26
CA ALA A 255 18.54 -21.09 -22.39
C ALA A 255 19.49 -19.88 -22.56
N PRO A 256 20.72 -20.09 -23.05
CA PRO A 256 21.68 -19.00 -23.25
C PRO A 256 21.27 -18.04 -24.38
N GLN A 257 20.41 -18.49 -25.30
CA GLN A 257 19.88 -17.71 -26.41
C GLN A 257 18.51 -18.23 -26.82
N GLN A 258 17.74 -17.41 -27.53
CA GLN A 258 16.55 -17.84 -28.25
C GLN A 258 16.90 -18.89 -29.32
N PRO A 259 15.96 -19.77 -29.69
CA PRO A 259 16.15 -20.64 -30.84
C PRO A 259 16.23 -19.81 -32.13
N ASP A 260 17.07 -20.25 -33.07
CA ASP A 260 17.07 -19.69 -34.40
C ASP A 260 15.73 -19.97 -35.09
N LYS A 261 15.25 -19.00 -35.86
CA LYS A 261 13.98 -19.11 -36.60
C LYS A 261 14.25 -19.19 -38.09
N GLU A 262 13.65 -20.18 -38.73
CA GLU A 262 13.53 -20.22 -40.19
C GLU A 262 12.08 -19.90 -40.58
N GLU A 263 11.88 -18.78 -41.28
CA GLU A 263 10.58 -18.39 -41.79
C GLU A 263 10.58 -18.38 -43.32
N LEU A 264 9.54 -18.94 -43.93
CA LEU A 264 9.32 -18.83 -45.37
C LEU A 264 8.46 -17.59 -45.66
N VAL A 265 9.10 -16.51 -46.11
CA VAL A 265 8.43 -15.24 -46.37
C VAL A 265 7.97 -15.17 -47.83
N LYS A 266 6.68 -14.90 -48.02
CA LYS A 266 6.06 -14.70 -49.34
C LYS A 266 6.41 -13.31 -49.90
N GLY A 267 6.98 -13.32 -51.10
CA GLY A 267 7.34 -12.14 -51.88
C GLY A 267 6.38 -11.88 -53.05
N PRO A 268 6.81 -11.09 -54.05
CA PRO A 268 5.99 -10.76 -55.20
C PRO A 268 5.65 -11.98 -56.06
N PRO A 269 4.57 -11.93 -56.88
CA PRO A 269 4.26 -12.96 -57.87
C PRO A 269 5.45 -13.28 -58.77
N ALA A 270 5.66 -14.55 -59.13
CA ALA A 270 6.82 -15.01 -59.90
C ALA A 270 6.97 -14.25 -61.23
N ASN A 271 5.85 -13.99 -61.92
CA ASN A 271 5.80 -13.26 -63.19
C ASN A 271 6.15 -11.75 -63.08
N ARG A 272 6.23 -11.20 -61.87
CA ARG A 272 6.69 -9.84 -61.58
C ARG A 272 8.12 -9.83 -61.05
N ALA A 273 8.56 -10.94 -60.47
CA ALA A 273 9.88 -11.09 -59.90
C ALA A 273 10.94 -11.48 -60.94
N PHE A 274 10.56 -12.25 -61.96
CA PHE A 274 11.40 -12.63 -63.08
C PHE A 274 10.78 -12.16 -64.40
N ASP A 275 11.62 -11.67 -65.32
CA ASP A 275 11.18 -11.27 -66.66
C ASP A 275 11.04 -12.49 -67.60
N ALA A 276 10.65 -12.23 -68.86
CA ALA A 276 10.43 -13.28 -69.86
C ALA A 276 11.70 -14.08 -70.22
N ASP A 277 12.88 -13.55 -69.93
CA ASP A 277 14.18 -14.21 -70.14
C ASP A 277 14.67 -14.93 -68.87
N GLY A 278 13.86 -14.97 -67.81
CA GLY A 278 14.19 -15.57 -66.52
C GLY A 278 15.14 -14.73 -65.68
N LYS A 279 15.40 -13.47 -66.04
CA LYS A 279 16.27 -12.57 -65.26
C LYS A 279 15.49 -11.89 -64.15
N PRO A 280 16.11 -11.70 -62.97
CA PRO A 280 15.44 -11.04 -61.86
C PRO A 280 15.17 -9.57 -62.15
N THR A 281 13.96 -9.14 -61.83
CA THR A 281 13.55 -7.74 -61.95
C THR A 281 13.93 -6.95 -60.70
N LYS A 282 13.78 -5.62 -60.76
CA LYS A 282 13.92 -4.75 -59.58
C LYS A 282 13.01 -5.16 -58.41
N ALA A 283 11.90 -5.86 -58.67
CA ALA A 283 11.01 -6.36 -57.63
C ALA A 283 11.63 -7.55 -56.87
N ALA A 284 12.29 -8.48 -57.57
CA ALA A 284 13.03 -9.57 -56.93
C ALA A 284 14.27 -9.04 -56.18
N GLU A 285 15.03 -8.14 -56.79
CA GLU A 285 16.20 -7.51 -56.16
C GLU A 285 15.84 -6.72 -54.91
N GLY A 286 14.75 -5.94 -54.97
CA GLY A 286 14.24 -5.17 -53.84
C GLY A 286 13.74 -6.07 -52.72
N PHE A 287 13.04 -7.16 -53.05
CA PHE A 287 12.56 -8.14 -52.08
C PHE A 287 13.71 -8.86 -51.38
N ALA A 288 14.67 -9.41 -52.14
CA ALA A 288 15.86 -10.07 -51.58
C ALA A 288 16.64 -9.13 -50.65
N ARG A 289 16.92 -7.89 -51.10
CA ARG A 289 17.61 -6.88 -50.30
C ARG A 289 16.86 -6.52 -49.03
N SER A 290 15.52 -6.41 -49.08
CA SER A 290 14.70 -6.11 -47.90
C SER A 290 14.75 -7.21 -46.83
N LYS A 291 15.20 -8.42 -47.21
CA LYS A 291 15.36 -9.58 -46.33
C LYS A 291 16.82 -9.93 -46.06
N GLY A 292 17.77 -9.10 -46.51
CA GLY A 292 19.21 -9.32 -46.33
C GLY A 292 19.77 -10.49 -47.13
N LEU A 293 19.04 -10.96 -48.15
CA LEU A 293 19.39 -12.12 -48.97
C LEU A 293 19.85 -11.69 -50.37
N SER A 294 20.53 -12.60 -51.07
CA SER A 294 20.78 -12.45 -52.50
C SER A 294 19.55 -12.91 -53.31
N VAL A 295 19.49 -12.50 -54.58
CA VAL A 295 18.41 -12.92 -55.47
C VAL A 295 18.49 -14.42 -55.78
N ASP A 296 19.68 -15.00 -55.71
CA ASP A 296 19.91 -16.43 -55.94
C ASP A 296 19.33 -17.31 -54.82
N ASP A 297 19.06 -16.73 -53.64
CA ASP A 297 18.46 -17.41 -52.49
C ASP A 297 16.91 -17.48 -52.58
N LEU A 298 16.32 -16.88 -53.61
CA LEU A 298 14.87 -16.84 -53.82
C LEU A 298 14.35 -18.11 -54.49
N GLN A 299 13.20 -18.60 -54.03
CA GLN A 299 12.54 -19.80 -54.57
C GLN A 299 11.12 -19.49 -55.05
N VAL A 300 10.71 -20.01 -56.21
CA VAL A 300 9.31 -19.91 -56.66
C VAL A 300 8.50 -21.05 -56.04
N GLN A 301 7.39 -20.72 -55.39
CA GLN A 301 6.45 -21.69 -54.83
C GLN A 301 5.00 -21.31 -55.15
N GLU A 302 4.15 -22.32 -55.31
CA GLU A 302 2.72 -22.12 -55.51
C GLU A 302 2.01 -21.93 -54.17
N ILE A 303 1.41 -20.75 -53.95
CA ILE A 303 0.74 -20.40 -52.68
C ILE A 303 -0.65 -19.83 -53.00
N GLY A 304 -1.69 -20.59 -52.67
CA GLY A 304 -3.08 -20.16 -52.81
C GLY A 304 -3.54 -20.01 -54.27
N GLY A 305 -3.08 -20.88 -55.16
CA GLY A 305 -3.48 -20.90 -56.58
C GLY A 305 -2.72 -19.91 -57.49
N GLY A 306 -1.57 -19.42 -57.06
CA GLY A 306 -0.66 -18.62 -57.89
C GLY A 306 0.80 -18.82 -57.49
N GLU A 307 1.72 -18.58 -58.44
CA GLU A 307 3.17 -18.70 -58.22
C GLU A 307 3.74 -17.40 -57.62
N TYR A 308 4.43 -17.53 -56.50
CA TYR A 308 5.08 -16.42 -55.80
C TYR A 308 6.53 -16.74 -55.53
N VAL A 309 7.36 -15.71 -55.55
CA VAL A 309 8.71 -15.83 -55.02
C VAL A 309 8.63 -15.88 -53.50
N THR A 310 9.43 -16.75 -52.90
CA THR A 310 9.55 -16.96 -51.47
C THR A 310 11.01 -16.90 -51.09
N ALA A 311 11.27 -16.46 -49.86
CA ALA A 311 12.61 -16.45 -49.30
C ALA A 311 12.58 -17.20 -47.96
N LYS A 312 13.52 -18.12 -47.77
CA LYS A 312 13.79 -18.67 -46.45
C LYS A 312 14.66 -17.67 -45.70
N VAL A 313 14.08 -16.98 -44.72
CA VAL A 313 14.79 -16.03 -43.88
C VAL A 313 15.19 -16.75 -42.60
N HIS A 314 16.50 -16.90 -42.40
CA HIS A 314 17.06 -17.38 -41.16
C HIS A 314 17.32 -16.18 -40.24
N THR A 315 16.70 -16.18 -39.06
CA THR A 315 16.90 -15.17 -38.03
C THR A 315 17.60 -15.82 -36.85
N THR A 316 18.84 -15.39 -36.60
CA THR A 316 19.62 -15.86 -35.45
C THR A 316 18.94 -15.43 -34.15
N GLY A 317 18.81 -16.36 -33.21
CA GLY A 317 18.25 -16.08 -31.89
C GLY A 317 19.11 -15.09 -31.10
N ARG A 318 18.47 -14.23 -30.31
CA ARG A 318 19.18 -13.25 -29.48
C ARG A 318 19.71 -13.90 -28.20
N PRO A 319 20.85 -13.42 -27.66
CA PRO A 319 21.32 -13.82 -26.33
C PRO A 319 20.25 -13.57 -25.27
N SER A 320 20.08 -14.51 -24.35
CA SER A 320 19.02 -14.41 -23.34
C SER A 320 19.20 -13.21 -22.41
N ILE A 321 20.45 -12.79 -22.16
CA ILE A 321 20.73 -11.58 -21.37
C ILE A 321 20.08 -10.32 -21.96
N GLU A 322 20.08 -10.17 -23.28
CA GLU A 322 19.49 -9.02 -23.97
C GLU A 322 17.97 -9.10 -23.95
N VAL A 323 17.43 -10.30 -24.19
CA VAL A 323 15.99 -10.56 -24.15
C VAL A 323 15.44 -10.28 -22.75
N LEU A 324 16.11 -10.77 -21.71
CA LEU A 324 15.71 -10.55 -20.32
C LEU A 324 15.82 -9.08 -19.90
N ALA A 325 16.82 -8.34 -20.39
CA ALA A 325 16.95 -6.91 -20.16
C ALA A 325 15.75 -6.10 -20.70
N GLU A 326 15.06 -6.62 -21.73
CA GLU A 326 13.82 -6.04 -22.27
C GLU A 326 12.57 -6.58 -21.57
N VAL A 327 12.52 -7.88 -21.29
CA VAL A 327 11.34 -8.57 -20.76
C VAL A 327 11.08 -8.26 -19.28
N LEU A 328 12.11 -8.25 -18.44
CA LEU A 328 11.95 -8.04 -17.00
C LEU A 328 11.37 -6.66 -16.63
N PRO A 329 11.81 -5.52 -17.21
CA PRO A 329 11.15 -4.25 -16.92
C PRO A 329 9.69 -4.21 -17.41
N GLN A 330 9.35 -4.88 -18.52
CA GLN A 330 7.96 -5.01 -18.98
C GLN A 330 7.10 -5.84 -18.01
N LEU A 331 7.68 -6.90 -17.45
CA LEU A 331 7.04 -7.70 -16.41
C LEU A 331 6.69 -6.84 -15.19
N ILE A 332 7.65 -6.07 -14.68
CA ILE A 332 7.43 -5.18 -13.52
C ILE A 332 6.35 -4.13 -13.85
N ALA A 333 6.37 -3.56 -15.05
CA ALA A 333 5.40 -2.54 -15.50
C ALA A 333 3.97 -3.08 -15.65
N SER A 334 3.83 -4.38 -15.91
CA SER A 334 2.56 -5.05 -16.14
C SER A 334 1.81 -5.36 -14.84
N ILE A 335 2.48 -5.37 -13.68
CA ILE A 335 1.83 -5.59 -12.38
C ILE A 335 0.90 -4.41 -12.06
N LYS A 336 -0.38 -4.70 -11.80
CA LYS A 336 -1.41 -3.69 -11.47
C LYS A 336 -1.93 -3.86 -10.06
N PHE A 337 -2.26 -2.75 -9.42
CA PHE A 337 -2.81 -2.69 -8.07
C PHE A 337 -4.07 -1.84 -8.04
N GLY A 338 -4.95 -2.10 -7.07
CA GLY A 338 -6.17 -1.31 -6.88
C GLY A 338 -5.89 0.16 -6.52
N LYS A 339 -4.76 0.42 -5.84
CA LYS A 339 -4.23 1.76 -5.61
C LYS A 339 -2.73 1.77 -5.89
N SER A 340 -2.24 2.85 -6.45
CA SER A 340 -0.81 3.04 -6.71
C SER A 340 -0.40 4.47 -6.42
N MET A 341 0.91 4.67 -6.24
CA MET A 341 1.53 5.94 -5.94
C MET A 341 2.79 6.14 -6.76
N ARG A 342 3.06 7.39 -7.12
CA ARG A 342 4.37 7.88 -7.57
C ARG A 342 5.17 8.31 -6.34
N TRP A 343 6.50 8.23 -6.39
CA TRP A 343 7.36 8.60 -5.24
C TRP A 343 8.68 9.28 -5.61
N ASN A 344 9.04 9.29 -6.89
CA ASN A 344 10.26 9.90 -7.40
C ASN A 344 10.04 10.46 -8.81
N GLU A 345 11.12 10.97 -9.41
CA GLU A 345 11.09 11.65 -10.71
C GLU A 345 10.84 10.73 -11.90
N SER A 346 10.89 9.40 -11.72
CA SER A 346 10.57 8.46 -12.80
C SER A 346 9.11 8.55 -13.26
N GLY A 347 8.23 9.11 -12.41
CA GLY A 347 6.79 9.21 -12.67
C GLY A 347 6.05 7.87 -12.66
N ILE A 348 6.76 6.74 -12.45
CA ILE A 348 6.18 5.41 -12.41
C ILE A 348 5.31 5.27 -11.15
N ALA A 349 4.16 4.63 -11.31
CA ALA A 349 3.25 4.29 -10.24
C ALA A 349 3.37 2.80 -9.87
N PHE A 350 3.40 2.51 -8.57
CA PHE A 350 3.40 1.15 -8.02
C PHE A 350 2.64 1.15 -6.68
N SER A 351 2.34 -0.02 -6.09
CA SER A 351 1.68 -0.04 -4.76
C SER A 351 2.52 0.68 -3.71
N ARG A 352 3.84 0.47 -3.73
CA ARG A 352 4.81 1.06 -2.80
C ARG A 352 6.12 1.38 -3.52
N PRO A 353 6.95 2.31 -3.00
CA PRO A 353 8.23 2.64 -3.62
C PRO A 353 9.12 1.42 -3.82
N ILE A 354 9.59 1.22 -5.06
CA ILE A 354 10.67 0.27 -5.36
C ILE A 354 11.99 0.87 -4.90
N ARG A 355 12.78 0.10 -4.16
CA ARG A 355 14.01 0.53 -3.49
C ARG A 355 15.26 -0.17 -3.98
N TRP A 356 15.15 -1.42 -4.43
CA TRP A 356 16.24 -2.14 -5.08
C TRP A 356 15.66 -3.17 -6.07
N VAL A 357 16.46 -3.54 -7.06
CA VAL A 357 16.14 -4.60 -8.01
C VAL A 357 17.37 -5.51 -8.13
N ILE A 358 17.20 -6.80 -7.83
CA ILE A 358 18.17 -7.81 -8.26
C ILE A 358 17.70 -8.40 -9.57
N ALA A 359 18.59 -8.50 -10.54
CA ALA A 359 18.35 -9.26 -11.75
C ALA A 359 19.62 -9.99 -12.18
N LEU A 360 19.63 -11.32 -12.05
CA LEU A 360 20.78 -12.17 -12.34
C LEU A 360 20.42 -13.24 -13.36
N LEU A 361 21.37 -13.60 -14.22
CA LEU A 361 21.36 -14.81 -15.05
C LEU A 361 22.67 -15.55 -14.79
N GLY A 362 22.62 -16.68 -14.09
CA GLY A 362 23.82 -17.30 -13.53
C GLY A 362 24.45 -16.38 -12.48
N ASP A 363 25.66 -15.92 -12.76
CA ASP A 363 26.46 -15.01 -11.94
C ASP A 363 26.61 -13.60 -12.52
N VAL A 364 25.95 -13.30 -13.63
CA VAL A 364 25.99 -11.98 -14.27
C VAL A 364 24.70 -11.19 -14.05
N VAL A 365 24.84 -9.86 -13.95
CA VAL A 365 23.71 -8.94 -13.82
C VAL A 365 23.03 -8.74 -15.18
N ILE A 366 21.70 -8.84 -15.19
CA ILE A 366 20.86 -8.52 -16.35
C ILE A 366 20.70 -6.99 -16.41
N PRO A 367 21.20 -6.30 -17.45
CA PRO A 367 21.38 -4.85 -17.43
C PRO A 367 20.11 -4.07 -17.79
N PHE A 368 19.34 -3.62 -16.80
CA PHE A 368 18.22 -2.72 -17.03
C PHE A 368 18.03 -1.73 -15.87
N SER A 369 17.15 -0.76 -16.06
CA SER A 369 16.68 0.12 -15.00
C SER A 369 15.16 0.22 -15.03
N TYR A 370 14.52 0.29 -13.87
CA TYR A 370 13.09 0.50 -13.76
C TYR A 370 12.76 1.39 -12.56
N ALA A 371 11.80 2.31 -12.73
CA ALA A 371 11.37 3.26 -11.67
C ALA A 371 12.52 4.07 -11.04
N GLY A 372 13.58 4.35 -11.81
CA GLY A 372 14.77 5.08 -11.36
C GLY A 372 15.78 4.24 -10.59
N ILE A 373 15.62 2.92 -10.56
CA ILE A 373 16.50 1.95 -9.90
C ILE A 373 17.17 1.07 -10.96
N ALA A 374 18.49 0.95 -10.91
CA ALA A 374 19.23 0.03 -11.75
C ALA A 374 19.16 -1.39 -11.17
N SER A 375 19.09 -2.38 -12.05
CA SER A 375 19.28 -3.77 -11.64
C SER A 375 20.70 -3.98 -11.12
N GLY A 376 20.84 -4.86 -10.15
CA GLY A 376 22.13 -5.22 -9.58
C GLY A 376 22.09 -6.57 -8.90
N ASN A 377 22.95 -6.73 -7.90
CA ASN A 377 23.11 -7.97 -7.15
C ASN A 377 23.10 -7.75 -5.63
N ILE A 378 22.63 -6.58 -5.16
CA ILE A 378 22.57 -6.25 -3.74
C ILE A 378 21.12 -6.32 -3.25
N THR A 379 20.88 -7.20 -2.28
CA THR A 379 19.60 -7.28 -1.56
C THR A 379 19.74 -6.62 -0.18
N ARG A 380 18.63 -6.58 0.56
CA ARG A 380 18.55 -6.02 1.91
C ARG A 380 18.15 -7.11 2.91
N GLY A 381 18.61 -7.02 4.16
CA GLY A 381 18.11 -7.84 5.27
C GLY A 381 16.87 -7.23 5.96
N LEU A 382 16.55 -7.77 7.14
CA LEU A 382 15.39 -7.36 7.95
C LEU A 382 15.49 -5.92 8.47
N ARG A 383 14.35 -5.22 8.52
CA ARG A 383 14.26 -3.80 8.93
C ARG A 383 14.64 -3.53 10.40
N PRO A 384 14.25 -4.36 11.38
CA PRO A 384 14.68 -4.19 12.78
C PRO A 384 16.20 -4.16 12.98
N TYR A 385 16.97 -4.73 12.05
CA TYR A 385 18.43 -4.76 12.10
C TYR A 385 19.08 -3.77 11.12
N GLY A 386 18.34 -2.74 10.70
CA GLY A 386 18.84 -1.70 9.81
C GLY A 386 18.86 -2.08 8.32
N SER A 387 18.25 -3.20 7.94
CA SER A 387 18.23 -3.69 6.55
C SER A 387 19.63 -3.74 5.91
N PRO A 388 20.55 -4.56 6.45
CA PRO A 388 21.93 -4.66 5.95
C PRO A 388 21.96 -5.02 4.47
N GLU A 389 22.95 -4.50 3.75
CA GLU A 389 23.21 -4.86 2.35
C GLU A 389 23.85 -6.24 2.27
N ILE A 390 23.38 -7.07 1.35
CA ILE A 390 23.90 -8.42 1.13
C ILE A 390 24.15 -8.59 -0.37
N THR A 391 25.39 -8.90 -0.73
CA THR A 391 25.77 -9.17 -2.12
C THR A 391 25.43 -10.61 -2.50
N ILE A 392 24.67 -10.76 -3.57
CA ILE A 392 24.22 -12.03 -4.12
C ILE A 392 25.08 -12.36 -5.33
N GLN A 393 25.62 -13.57 -5.37
CA GLN A 393 26.44 -14.00 -6.50
C GLN A 393 25.59 -14.66 -7.58
N ASN A 394 24.62 -15.46 -7.18
CA ASN A 394 23.73 -16.21 -8.05
C ASN A 394 22.42 -16.60 -7.33
N SER A 395 21.51 -17.25 -8.05
CA SER A 395 20.21 -17.70 -7.55
C SER A 395 20.31 -18.53 -6.26
N ASP A 396 21.25 -19.48 -6.17
CA ASP A 396 21.35 -20.35 -4.99
C ASP A 396 21.83 -19.58 -3.75
N THR A 397 22.82 -18.70 -3.91
CA THR A 397 23.33 -17.86 -2.82
C THR A 397 22.27 -16.88 -2.28
N TYR A 398 21.30 -16.48 -3.11
CA TYR A 398 20.16 -15.67 -2.67
C TYR A 398 19.31 -16.39 -1.62
N PHE A 399 18.93 -17.64 -1.92
CA PHE A 399 18.09 -18.42 -1.00
C PHE A 399 18.81 -18.72 0.32
N SER A 400 20.10 -19.06 0.26
CA SER A 400 20.91 -19.23 1.47
C SER A 400 21.00 -17.93 2.29
N ALA A 401 21.23 -16.78 1.64
CA ALA A 401 21.30 -15.50 2.32
C ALA A 401 19.97 -15.10 2.99
N MET A 402 18.82 -15.36 2.34
CA MET A 402 17.51 -15.10 2.95
C MET A 402 17.26 -16.00 4.16
N ALA A 403 17.60 -17.29 4.06
CA ALA A 403 17.49 -18.23 5.17
C ALA A 403 18.38 -17.84 6.37
N GLU A 404 19.61 -17.38 6.12
CA GLU A 404 20.52 -16.88 7.18
C GLU A 404 19.97 -15.64 7.89
N GLN A 405 19.20 -14.80 7.19
CA GLN A 405 18.47 -13.68 7.77
C GLN A 405 17.16 -14.08 8.47
N GLY A 406 16.78 -15.36 8.43
CA GLY A 406 15.49 -15.86 8.94
C GLY A 406 14.29 -15.43 8.10
N ILE A 407 14.50 -15.02 6.85
CA ILE A 407 13.44 -14.56 5.94
C ILE A 407 12.81 -15.77 5.25
N TYR A 408 11.52 -15.98 5.49
CA TYR A 408 10.72 -17.04 4.86
C TYR A 408 10.09 -16.53 3.58
N LEU A 409 10.70 -16.81 2.42
CA LEU A 409 10.18 -16.37 1.12
C LEU A 409 8.87 -17.08 0.72
N SER A 410 8.75 -18.37 1.04
CA SER A 410 7.54 -19.16 0.78
C SER A 410 6.42 -18.71 1.71
N ARG A 411 5.31 -18.24 1.13
CA ARG A 411 4.10 -17.87 1.88
C ARG A 411 3.56 -19.05 2.68
N LYS A 412 3.61 -20.25 2.10
CA LYS A 412 3.14 -21.47 2.76
C LYS A 412 3.99 -21.77 4.00
N ASP A 413 5.31 -21.81 3.85
CA ASP A 413 6.21 -22.15 4.96
C ASP A 413 6.11 -21.11 6.08
N ARG A 414 5.95 -19.83 5.70
CA ARG A 414 5.73 -18.74 6.66
C ARG A 414 4.39 -18.89 7.39
N ARG A 415 3.30 -19.21 6.69
CA ARG A 415 1.97 -19.45 7.28
C ARG A 415 2.03 -20.60 8.28
N ASP A 416 2.59 -21.73 7.86
CA ASP A 416 2.65 -22.94 8.69
C ASP A 416 3.49 -22.69 9.94
N LEU A 417 4.62 -21.99 9.83
CA LEU A 417 5.42 -21.56 10.98
C LEU A 417 4.65 -20.64 11.93
N ILE A 418 3.90 -19.67 11.41
CA ILE A 418 3.08 -18.77 12.25
C ILE A 418 2.02 -19.57 12.99
N LEU A 419 1.33 -20.47 12.29
CA LEU A 419 0.29 -21.30 12.90
C LEU A 419 0.87 -22.16 14.02
N ASP A 420 1.98 -22.86 13.77
CA ASP A 420 2.65 -23.70 14.77
C ASP A 420 3.05 -22.90 16.02
N GLN A 421 3.63 -21.69 15.84
CA GLN A 421 4.01 -20.84 16.96
C GLN A 421 2.80 -20.33 17.75
N VAL A 422 1.74 -19.93 17.04
CA VAL A 422 0.51 -19.38 17.64
C VAL A 422 -0.26 -20.46 18.40
N GLU A 423 -0.40 -21.67 17.83
CA GLU A 423 -1.04 -22.80 18.50
C GLU A 423 -0.23 -23.23 19.73
N GLY A 424 1.08 -23.37 19.61
CA GLY A 424 1.95 -23.74 20.74
C GLY A 424 1.85 -22.76 21.92
N LEU A 425 1.85 -21.45 21.64
CA LEU A 425 1.70 -20.42 22.68
C LEU A 425 0.31 -20.43 23.36
N ALA A 426 -0.74 -20.86 22.65
CA ALA A 426 -2.07 -21.02 23.25
C ALA A 426 -2.14 -22.28 24.13
N GLU A 427 -1.52 -23.39 23.69
CA GLU A 427 -1.47 -24.64 24.44
C GLU A 427 -0.73 -24.49 25.77
N GLU A 428 0.31 -23.64 25.84
CA GLU A 428 1.03 -23.33 27.08
C GLU A 428 0.13 -22.82 28.22
N VAL A 429 -1.01 -22.20 27.89
CA VAL A 429 -2.02 -21.74 28.85
C VAL A 429 -3.23 -22.65 28.95
N GLY A 430 -3.19 -23.82 28.31
CA GLY A 430 -4.30 -24.75 28.25
C GLY A 430 -5.47 -24.25 27.40
N GLY A 431 -5.22 -23.30 26.49
CA GLY A 431 -6.20 -22.75 25.57
C GLY A 431 -5.96 -23.16 24.12
N SER A 432 -6.81 -22.66 23.24
CA SER A 432 -6.67 -22.75 21.79
C SER A 432 -6.91 -21.38 21.17
N VAL A 433 -6.32 -21.11 20.01
CA VAL A 433 -6.63 -19.88 19.27
C VAL A 433 -7.97 -19.98 18.56
N LEU A 434 -8.71 -18.88 18.53
CA LEU A 434 -9.89 -18.78 17.69
C LEU A 434 -9.46 -18.85 16.22
N HIS A 435 -9.93 -19.88 15.53
CA HIS A 435 -9.60 -20.11 14.12
C HIS A 435 -10.14 -18.98 13.23
N ASP A 436 -9.23 -18.33 12.50
CA ASP A 436 -9.53 -17.22 11.58
C ASP A 436 -8.50 -17.23 10.43
N GLU A 437 -8.85 -17.90 9.34
CA GLU A 437 -7.95 -18.02 8.17
C GLU A 437 -7.67 -16.68 7.50
N ASP A 438 -8.62 -15.74 7.53
CA ASP A 438 -8.42 -14.40 6.96
C ASP A 438 -7.37 -13.63 7.76
N LEU A 439 -7.44 -13.68 9.09
CA LEU A 439 -6.44 -13.07 9.96
C LEU A 439 -5.07 -13.73 9.80
N LEU A 440 -5.02 -15.08 9.76
CA LEU A 440 -3.77 -15.81 9.55
C LEU A 440 -3.13 -15.45 8.20
N ALA A 441 -3.93 -15.36 7.14
CA ALA A 441 -3.47 -14.93 5.82
C ALA A 441 -2.96 -13.48 5.83
N GLU A 442 -3.68 -12.56 6.49
CA GLU A 442 -3.25 -11.17 6.65
C GLU A 442 -1.90 -11.11 7.37
N VAL A 443 -1.78 -11.72 8.56
CA VAL A 443 -0.56 -11.72 9.37
C VAL A 443 0.62 -12.36 8.64
N THR A 444 0.40 -13.44 7.89
CA THR A 444 1.43 -14.07 7.05
C THR A 444 2.04 -13.06 6.07
N ASN A 445 1.22 -12.16 5.51
CA ASN A 445 1.64 -11.13 4.58
C ASN A 445 1.96 -9.78 5.25
N LEU A 446 2.10 -9.73 6.59
CA LEU A 446 2.63 -8.57 7.32
C LEU A 446 4.09 -8.74 7.74
N VAL A 447 4.62 -9.96 7.74
CA VAL A 447 5.98 -10.26 8.24
C VAL A 447 6.80 -11.08 7.25
N GLU A 448 8.13 -11.01 7.38
CA GLU A 448 9.10 -11.80 6.59
C GLU A 448 9.75 -12.92 7.42
N ALA A 449 10.04 -12.62 8.70
CA ALA A 449 10.65 -13.50 9.69
C ALA A 449 9.75 -13.54 10.94
N PRO A 450 8.76 -14.44 11.00
CA PRO A 450 7.75 -14.42 12.05
C PRO A 450 8.28 -14.91 13.40
N THR A 451 8.08 -14.09 14.43
CA THR A 451 8.17 -14.51 15.84
C THR A 451 6.88 -14.15 16.55
N ALA A 452 6.13 -15.15 17.00
CA ALA A 452 4.92 -14.99 17.78
C ALA A 452 5.23 -14.73 19.26
N LEU A 453 4.35 -13.99 19.92
CA LEU A 453 4.42 -13.70 21.36
C LEU A 453 3.02 -13.66 21.97
N ARG A 454 2.91 -14.16 23.20
CA ARG A 454 1.67 -14.14 23.98
C ARG A 454 1.68 -12.96 24.95
N GLY A 455 0.65 -12.12 24.87
CA GLY A 455 0.35 -11.11 25.86
C GLY A 455 -0.87 -11.46 26.69
N ARG A 456 -1.10 -10.70 27.75
CA ARG A 456 -2.30 -10.79 28.60
C ARG A 456 -3.00 -9.45 28.76
N PHE A 457 -4.27 -9.50 29.12
CA PHE A 457 -5.03 -8.31 29.52
C PHE A 457 -5.77 -8.56 30.83
N ASP A 458 -6.27 -7.49 31.46
CA ASP A 458 -6.99 -7.59 32.73
C ASP A 458 -8.31 -8.37 32.56
N GLU A 459 -8.49 -9.42 33.38
CA GLU A 459 -9.68 -10.28 33.38
C GLU A 459 -11.00 -9.52 33.52
N ARG A 460 -10.98 -8.31 34.12
CA ARG A 460 -12.17 -7.45 34.22
C ARG A 460 -12.83 -7.19 32.85
N PHE A 461 -12.03 -7.16 31.77
CA PHE A 461 -12.53 -6.91 30.43
C PHE A 461 -13.33 -8.09 29.86
N LEU A 462 -13.21 -9.29 30.43
CA LEU A 462 -14.04 -10.45 30.06
C LEU A 462 -15.53 -10.25 30.42
N SER A 463 -15.87 -9.20 31.19
CA SER A 463 -17.26 -8.77 31.39
C SER A 463 -17.88 -8.11 30.14
N LEU A 464 -17.05 -7.67 29.18
CA LEU A 464 -17.54 -7.14 27.92
C LEU A 464 -18.04 -8.26 27.01
N PRO A 465 -18.97 -7.96 26.08
CA PRO A 465 -19.39 -8.93 25.09
C PRO A 465 -18.18 -9.46 24.30
N ARG A 466 -18.08 -10.79 24.20
CA ARG A 466 -17.01 -11.51 23.50
C ARG A 466 -16.66 -10.89 22.14
N GLU A 467 -17.69 -10.58 21.33
CA GLU A 467 -17.52 -10.02 19.99
C GLU A 467 -16.83 -8.65 19.99
N VAL A 468 -17.00 -7.84 21.03
CA VAL A 468 -16.31 -6.55 21.17
C VAL A 468 -14.81 -6.78 21.36
N LEU A 469 -14.43 -7.70 22.24
CA LEU A 469 -13.04 -8.04 22.52
C LEU A 469 -12.35 -8.61 21.27
N ILE A 470 -12.98 -9.60 20.62
CA ILE A 470 -12.48 -10.21 19.38
C ILE A 470 -12.33 -9.17 18.28
N THR A 471 -13.34 -8.31 18.08
CA THR A 471 -13.29 -7.28 17.04
C THR A 471 -12.13 -6.31 17.26
N VAL A 472 -11.90 -5.89 18.51
CA VAL A 472 -10.78 -4.98 18.84
C VAL A 472 -9.44 -5.65 18.59
N MET A 473 -9.24 -6.88 19.08
CA MET A 473 -8.01 -7.66 18.88
C MET A 473 -7.74 -7.91 17.39
N ARG A 474 -8.74 -8.40 16.66
CA ARG A 474 -8.63 -8.76 15.25
C ARG A 474 -8.41 -7.54 14.36
N LYS A 475 -9.31 -6.55 14.39
CA LYS A 475 -9.32 -5.47 13.38
C LYS A 475 -8.26 -4.40 13.61
N HIS A 476 -7.99 -4.06 14.88
CA HIS A 476 -7.11 -2.93 15.17
C HIS A 476 -5.67 -3.36 15.42
N GLN A 477 -5.44 -4.61 15.80
CA GLN A 477 -4.14 -5.07 16.28
C GLN A 477 -3.64 -6.37 15.61
N ARG A 478 -4.50 -7.06 14.84
CA ARG A 478 -4.19 -8.35 14.19
C ARG A 478 -3.74 -9.42 15.20
N TYR A 479 -4.37 -9.41 16.37
CA TYR A 479 -4.10 -10.40 17.42
C TYR A 479 -5.04 -11.60 17.29
N PHE A 480 -4.50 -12.79 17.57
CA PHE A 480 -5.26 -14.02 17.74
C PHE A 480 -5.78 -14.09 19.18
N ALA A 481 -7.09 -14.22 19.33
CA ALA A 481 -7.73 -14.39 20.63
C ALA A 481 -7.60 -15.85 21.11
N VAL A 482 -7.37 -16.04 22.41
CA VAL A 482 -7.27 -17.37 23.03
C VAL A 482 -8.56 -17.72 23.75
N GLN A 483 -9.03 -18.96 23.63
CA GLN A 483 -10.21 -19.49 24.30
C GLN A 483 -9.93 -20.82 24.99
N ASP A 484 -10.74 -21.13 26.01
CA ASP A 484 -10.70 -22.43 26.69
C ASP A 484 -11.43 -23.52 25.89
N ASN A 485 -11.44 -24.74 26.43
CA ASN A 485 -12.11 -25.91 25.82
C ASN A 485 -13.64 -25.79 25.78
N ASP A 486 -14.24 -24.92 26.61
CA ASP A 486 -15.68 -24.65 26.65
C ASP A 486 -16.06 -23.51 25.68
N GLY A 487 -15.07 -22.93 25.00
CA GLY A 487 -15.23 -21.82 24.06
C GLY A 487 -15.32 -20.44 24.73
N ASN A 488 -15.01 -20.30 26.03
CA ASN A 488 -14.95 -19.00 26.69
C ASN A 488 -13.65 -18.29 26.37
N LEU A 489 -13.70 -16.97 26.24
CA LEU A 489 -12.51 -16.17 25.97
C LEU A 489 -11.61 -16.13 27.21
N MET A 490 -10.31 -16.35 27.00
CA MET A 490 -9.29 -16.25 28.04
C MET A 490 -8.65 -14.85 28.02
N PRO A 491 -8.02 -14.39 29.12
CA PRO A 491 -7.37 -13.07 29.20
C PRO A 491 -6.02 -13.02 28.46
N TYR A 492 -5.89 -13.74 27.34
CA TYR A 492 -4.68 -13.87 26.55
C TYR A 492 -4.94 -13.57 25.08
N PHE A 493 -3.90 -13.04 24.44
CA PHE A 493 -3.87 -12.82 23.00
C PHE A 493 -2.48 -13.16 22.49
N ILE A 494 -2.39 -13.48 21.20
CA ILE A 494 -1.13 -13.79 20.53
C ILE A 494 -0.96 -12.85 19.34
N THR A 495 0.22 -12.29 19.19
CA THR A 495 0.59 -11.43 18.06
C THR A 495 1.90 -11.89 17.46
N VAL A 496 2.20 -11.45 16.23
CA VAL A 496 3.38 -11.85 15.48
C VAL A 496 4.16 -10.60 15.07
N ARG A 497 5.47 -10.62 15.33
CA ARG A 497 6.39 -9.57 14.89
C ARG A 497 7.36 -10.09 13.83
N ASN A 498 7.98 -9.15 13.12
CA ASN A 498 9.11 -9.44 12.25
C ASN A 498 10.41 -9.39 13.05
N GLY A 499 11.23 -10.43 13.00
CA GLY A 499 12.52 -10.51 13.72
C GLY A 499 12.65 -11.74 14.61
N ASP A 500 13.56 -11.67 15.59
CA ASP A 500 13.91 -12.80 16.47
C ASP A 500 13.17 -12.73 17.81
N SER A 501 13.73 -13.31 18.88
CA SER A 501 13.19 -13.31 20.26
C SER A 501 13.81 -12.25 21.19
N GLN A 502 14.66 -11.34 20.69
CA GLN A 502 15.29 -10.30 21.52
C GLN A 502 14.29 -9.27 22.02
N HIS A 503 14.32 -8.97 23.32
CA HIS A 503 13.46 -7.96 23.96
C HIS A 503 11.95 -8.22 23.81
N LEU A 504 11.54 -9.49 23.72
CA LEU A 504 10.12 -9.85 23.65
C LEU A 504 9.31 -9.33 24.85
N ASP A 505 9.92 -9.23 26.03
CA ASP A 505 9.31 -8.64 27.22
C ASP A 505 8.80 -7.21 27.00
N LYS A 506 9.58 -6.38 26.28
CA LYS A 506 9.20 -5.00 25.93
C LYS A 506 8.07 -4.98 24.92
N VAL A 507 8.16 -5.81 23.88
CA VAL A 507 7.12 -5.92 22.85
C VAL A 507 5.81 -6.40 23.46
N ILE A 508 5.84 -7.43 24.31
CA ILE A 508 4.67 -7.92 25.05
C ILE A 508 4.06 -6.75 25.83
N LYS A 509 4.84 -6.08 26.69
CA LYS A 509 4.35 -4.98 27.52
C LYS A 509 3.69 -3.88 26.70
N GLY A 510 4.30 -3.47 25.59
CA GLY A 510 3.75 -2.42 24.73
C GLY A 510 2.45 -2.83 24.03
N ASN A 511 2.35 -4.08 23.54
CA ASN A 511 1.11 -4.62 22.97
C ASN A 511 -0.01 -4.76 24.03
N GLU A 512 0.33 -5.17 25.26
CA GLU A 512 -0.60 -5.22 26.40
C GLU A 512 -1.13 -3.82 26.77
N HIS A 513 -0.24 -2.82 26.76
CA HIS A 513 -0.60 -1.43 27.03
C HIS A 513 -1.59 -0.89 25.99
N VAL A 514 -1.31 -1.11 24.70
CA VAL A 514 -2.21 -0.70 23.61
C VAL A 514 -3.56 -1.39 23.72
N LEU A 515 -3.58 -2.70 23.99
CA LEU A 515 -4.83 -3.43 24.12
C LEU A 515 -5.64 -2.96 25.33
N THR A 516 -4.97 -2.69 26.46
CA THR A 516 -5.60 -2.18 27.67
C THR A 516 -6.30 -0.85 27.40
N ALA A 517 -5.65 0.09 26.71
CA ALA A 517 -6.25 1.36 26.34
C ALA A 517 -7.51 1.17 25.49
N ARG A 518 -7.45 0.30 24.47
CA ARG A 518 -8.61 0.01 23.59
C ARG A 518 -9.77 -0.66 24.32
N PHE A 519 -9.48 -1.60 25.21
CA PHE A 519 -10.52 -2.24 26.03
C PHE A 519 -11.10 -1.30 27.08
N SER A 520 -10.31 -0.39 27.64
CA SER A 520 -10.82 0.68 28.51
C SER A 520 -11.79 1.60 27.79
N ASP A 521 -11.49 1.99 26.54
CA ASP A 521 -12.42 2.76 25.72
C ASP A 521 -13.70 1.97 25.44
N ALA A 522 -13.58 0.71 25.01
CA ALA A 522 -14.71 -0.15 24.73
C ALA A 522 -15.61 -0.37 25.97
N ASP A 523 -15.00 -0.55 27.14
CA ASP A 523 -15.69 -0.69 28.42
C ASP A 523 -16.45 0.59 28.80
N PHE A 524 -15.81 1.76 28.64
CA PHE A 524 -16.46 3.04 28.86
C PHE A 524 -17.68 3.21 27.95
N PHE A 525 -17.53 3.06 26.64
CA PHE A 525 -18.65 3.22 25.69
C PHE A 525 -19.75 2.20 25.93
N TYR A 526 -19.41 0.94 26.18
CA TYR A 526 -20.40 -0.09 26.49
C TYR A 526 -21.19 0.26 27.74
N LYS A 527 -20.52 0.68 28.82
CA LYS A 527 -21.17 1.11 30.07
C LYS A 527 -22.04 2.35 29.87
N GLU A 528 -21.60 3.34 29.09
CA GLU A 528 -22.43 4.51 28.78
C GLU A 528 -23.66 4.13 27.97
N ASP A 529 -23.51 3.27 26.96
CA ASP A 529 -24.60 2.90 26.05
C ASP A 529 -25.71 2.12 26.77
N ILE A 530 -25.35 1.21 27.68
CA ILE A 530 -26.31 0.38 28.42
C ILE A 530 -27.02 1.11 29.58
N LYS A 531 -26.61 2.34 29.94
CA LYS A 531 -27.28 3.11 31.01
C LYS A 531 -28.72 3.45 30.68
N LYS A 532 -29.07 3.53 29.39
CA LYS A 532 -30.42 3.85 28.93
C LYS A 532 -30.95 2.77 28.00
N PRO A 533 -32.22 2.36 28.12
CA PRO A 533 -32.81 1.47 27.14
C PRO A 533 -32.88 2.14 25.76
N LEU A 534 -32.77 1.34 24.69
CA LEU A 534 -32.78 1.83 23.29
C LEU A 534 -33.95 2.78 22.99
N LYS A 535 -35.12 2.54 23.60
CA LYS A 535 -36.32 3.38 23.46
C LYS A 535 -36.09 4.84 23.87
N GLU A 536 -35.24 5.10 24.86
CA GLU A 536 -34.94 6.47 25.32
C GLU A 536 -34.05 7.25 24.35
N TYR A 537 -33.41 6.58 23.38
CA TYR A 537 -32.65 7.24 22.32
C TYR A 537 -33.55 7.69 21.15
N LEU A 538 -34.77 7.16 21.02
CA LEU A 538 -35.68 7.53 19.92
C LEU A 538 -35.95 9.04 19.82
N PRO A 539 -36.26 9.76 20.91
CA PRO A 539 -36.51 11.20 20.83
C PRO A 539 -35.29 11.99 20.33
N ARG A 540 -34.07 11.53 20.64
CA ARG A 540 -32.83 12.18 20.16
C ARG A 540 -32.70 12.13 18.64
N LEU A 541 -33.33 11.16 17.97
CA LEU A 541 -33.31 11.11 16.50
C LEU A 541 -33.99 12.33 15.86
N ALA A 542 -34.81 13.09 16.59
CA ALA A 542 -35.39 14.33 16.12
C ALA A 542 -34.33 15.43 15.91
N THR A 543 -33.21 15.37 16.64
CA THR A 543 -32.11 16.33 16.53
C THR A 543 -31.16 16.01 15.38
N LEU A 544 -31.30 14.83 14.75
CA LEU A 544 -30.46 14.40 13.64
C LEU A 544 -31.21 14.62 12.33
N THR A 545 -30.82 15.65 11.58
CA THR A 545 -31.38 15.92 10.25
C THR A 545 -31.15 14.71 9.33
N PHE A 546 -32.22 14.11 8.78
CA PHE A 546 -32.09 13.08 7.75
C PHE A 546 -31.93 13.71 6.37
N GLN A 547 -32.83 14.63 6.03
CA GLN A 547 -32.74 15.44 4.81
C GLN A 547 -33.58 16.69 5.01
N GLU A 548 -33.10 17.84 4.55
CA GLU A 548 -33.68 19.17 4.81
C GLU A 548 -35.20 19.27 4.54
N LYS A 549 -35.69 18.63 3.46
CA LYS A 549 -37.11 18.61 3.08
C LYS A 549 -37.90 17.42 3.65
N LEU A 550 -37.22 16.38 4.13
CA LEU A 550 -37.83 15.15 4.66
C LEU A 550 -37.73 15.04 6.18
N GLY A 551 -37.18 16.05 6.85
CA GLY A 551 -37.10 16.15 8.30
C GLY A 551 -35.95 15.33 8.90
N SER A 552 -36.19 14.88 10.14
CA SER A 552 -35.22 14.21 10.99
C SER A 552 -35.11 12.69 10.76
N MET A 553 -34.12 12.07 11.38
CA MET A 553 -34.01 10.60 11.45
C MET A 553 -35.20 9.98 12.18
N LEU A 554 -35.81 10.69 13.14
CA LEU A 554 -37.06 10.25 13.78
C LEU A 554 -38.21 10.22 12.77
N ASP A 555 -38.34 11.26 11.94
CA ASP A 555 -39.38 11.33 10.91
C ASP A 555 -39.21 10.21 9.88
N LYS A 556 -37.97 9.92 9.48
CA LYS A 556 -37.65 8.78 8.62
C LYS A 556 -38.06 7.46 9.27
N ASN A 557 -37.71 7.25 10.54
CA ASN A 557 -38.04 6.03 11.27
C ASN A 557 -39.56 5.83 11.35
N ASN A 558 -40.31 6.87 11.68
CA ASN A 558 -41.77 6.83 11.76
C ASN A 558 -42.40 6.49 10.39
N ARG A 559 -41.88 7.04 9.29
CA ARG A 559 -42.33 6.69 7.93
C ARG A 559 -42.05 5.22 7.59
N VAL A 560 -40.86 4.72 7.90
CA VAL A 560 -40.48 3.32 7.64
C VAL A 560 -41.35 2.37 8.47
N ALA A 561 -41.48 2.63 9.77
CA ALA A 561 -42.33 1.82 10.65
C ALA A 561 -43.79 1.80 10.18
N GLY A 562 -44.33 2.95 9.76
CA GLY A 562 -45.68 3.04 9.19
C GLY A 562 -45.85 2.23 7.89
N ALA A 563 -44.84 2.23 7.01
CA ALA A 563 -44.88 1.45 5.78
C ALA A 563 -44.74 -0.06 6.02
N VAL A 564 -43.85 -0.46 6.93
CA VAL A 564 -43.62 -1.88 7.27
C VAL A 564 -44.87 -2.51 7.87
N ALA A 565 -45.62 -1.80 8.72
CA ALA A 565 -46.86 -2.32 9.28
C ALA A 565 -47.89 -2.68 8.19
N GLN A 566 -48.12 -1.78 7.23
CA GLN A 566 -49.03 -2.02 6.10
C GLN A 566 -48.55 -3.15 5.19
N LEU A 567 -47.24 -3.22 4.93
CA LEU A 567 -46.65 -4.29 4.11
C LEU A 567 -46.71 -5.65 4.84
N GLY A 568 -46.52 -5.69 6.15
CA GLY A 568 -46.65 -6.90 6.97
C GLY A 568 -48.05 -7.49 6.89
N GLU A 569 -49.09 -6.65 7.04
CA GLU A 569 -50.48 -7.07 6.86
C GLU A 569 -50.75 -7.65 5.47
N LEU A 570 -50.25 -7.00 4.40
CA LEU A 570 -50.41 -7.48 3.02
C LEU A 570 -49.69 -8.81 2.76
N LEU A 571 -48.57 -9.05 3.44
CA LEU A 571 -47.76 -10.26 3.29
C LEU A 571 -48.14 -11.37 4.28
N GLY A 572 -49.09 -11.12 5.19
CA GLY A 572 -49.49 -12.08 6.23
C GLY A 572 -48.41 -12.34 7.29
N ILE A 573 -47.49 -11.39 7.48
CA ILE A 573 -46.41 -11.44 8.46
C ILE A 573 -46.80 -10.47 9.57
N ASN A 574 -47.27 -11.01 10.70
CA ASN A 574 -47.59 -10.22 11.90
C ASN A 574 -46.34 -9.76 12.64
#